data_AF-A0A372IG79-F1
#
_entry.id   AF-A0A372IG79-F1
#
_cell.length_a   1.000
_cell.length_b   1.000
_cell.length_c   1.000
_cell.angle_alpha   90.00
_cell.angle_beta   90.00
_cell.angle_gamma   90.00
#
_symmetry.space_group_name_H-M   'P 1'
#
loop_
_entity.id
_entity.type
_entity.pdbx_description
1 polymer ?
#
loop_
_entity_poly.entity_id
_entity_poly.type
_entity_poly.pdbx_seq_one_letter_code
_entity_poly.pdbx_strand_id
1 'polypeptide(L)'
;MSETTDLDEIRALEHRITSALDRIGQGLAARPAPSRPESAEPPDQSEPPDQSEQADRIAALDAALAETQAALAAEQAANSDLSEKLRALESARQADHDAAARDKAALGEELEAARAALAAAEQKADSAAAAAREQAQAEAEAAEPDPRLAELEAEVERQRDLEAMLRRRIARLRRERNEAREARNESVEQLEEVQGKVDQLQALVDSSAPEASGELARLRESNRVLRDTVDELKEAFAADGETDSDLFASALSAELESLKADRAAEAAEARAILSEIRPVLQGGQTDA
;
A
#
# COMPACT_ATOMS: atom_id res chain seq x y z
N MET A 1 21.60 -6.88 -9.83
CA MET A 1 21.42 -8.35 -9.74
C MET A 1 19.96 -8.76 -9.92
N SER A 2 18.99 -7.90 -9.64
CA SER A 2 17.54 -8.11 -9.87
C SER A 2 17.10 -7.90 -11.33
N GLU A 3 17.63 -6.89 -12.03
CA GLU A 3 17.23 -6.61 -13.43
C GLU A 3 17.55 -7.75 -14.40
N THR A 4 18.61 -8.52 -14.15
CA THR A 4 18.96 -9.68 -14.98
C THR A 4 18.02 -10.86 -14.73
N THR A 5 17.49 -10.98 -13.51
CA THR A 5 16.53 -12.04 -13.15
C THR A 5 15.16 -11.75 -13.76
N ASP A 6 14.71 -10.49 -13.73
CA ASP A 6 13.45 -10.07 -14.37
C ASP A 6 13.46 -10.27 -15.89
N LEU A 7 14.61 -10.00 -16.55
CA LEU A 7 14.74 -10.19 -18.01
C LEU A 7 14.69 -11.67 -18.41
N ASP A 8 15.21 -12.56 -17.56
CA ASP A 8 15.20 -14.01 -17.79
C ASP A 8 13.80 -14.60 -17.54
N GLU A 9 13.05 -14.07 -16.58
CA GLU A 9 11.65 -14.42 -16.35
C GLU A 9 10.74 -14.05 -17.53
N ILE A 10 10.95 -12.85 -18.10
CA ILE A 10 10.21 -12.41 -19.30
C ILE A 10 10.48 -13.34 -20.49
N ARG A 11 11.75 -13.70 -20.74
CA ARG A 11 12.11 -14.63 -21.82
C ARG A 11 11.53 -16.03 -21.63
N ALA A 12 11.44 -16.50 -20.39
CA ALA A 12 10.80 -17.78 -20.07
C ALA A 12 9.29 -17.74 -20.35
N LEU A 13 8.62 -16.62 -20.05
CA LEU A 13 7.20 -16.42 -20.37
C LEU A 13 6.96 -16.37 -21.89
N GLU A 14 7.81 -15.67 -22.64
CA GLU A 14 7.72 -15.59 -24.11
C GLU A 14 7.83 -16.97 -24.79
N HIS A 15 8.79 -17.80 -24.36
CA HIS A 15 8.94 -19.17 -24.86
C HIS A 15 7.71 -20.03 -24.56
N ARG A 16 7.14 -19.86 -23.35
CA ARG A 16 5.98 -20.64 -22.91
C ARG A 16 4.70 -20.25 -23.66
N ILE A 17 4.52 -18.96 -23.94
CA ILE A 17 3.41 -18.46 -24.76
C ILE A 17 3.53 -18.98 -26.20
N THR A 18 4.72 -18.88 -26.80
CA THR A 18 4.96 -19.35 -28.17
C THR A 18 4.70 -20.84 -28.31
N SER A 19 5.18 -21.65 -27.36
CA SER A 19 4.92 -23.09 -27.32
C SER A 19 3.43 -23.43 -27.15
N ALA A 20 2.72 -22.65 -26.33
CA ALA A 20 1.28 -22.83 -26.14
C ALA A 20 0.50 -22.53 -27.43
N LEU A 21 0.87 -21.47 -28.15
CA LEU A 21 0.25 -21.10 -29.43
C LEU A 21 0.50 -22.15 -30.52
N ASP A 22 1.71 -22.70 -30.62
CA ASP A 22 2.02 -23.78 -31.56
C ASP A 22 1.22 -25.06 -31.26
N ARG A 23 1.06 -25.41 -29.98
CA ARG A 23 0.28 -26.57 -29.57
C ARG A 23 -1.22 -26.39 -29.87
N ILE A 24 -1.74 -25.17 -29.74
CA ILE A 24 -3.12 -24.82 -30.12
C ILE A 24 -3.28 -24.91 -31.64
N GLY A 25 -2.32 -24.39 -32.42
CA GLY A 25 -2.33 -24.49 -33.88
C GLY A 25 -2.32 -25.93 -34.37
N GLN A 26 -1.49 -26.79 -33.77
CA GLN A 26 -1.45 -28.22 -34.05
C GLN A 26 -2.74 -28.95 -33.61
N GLY A 27 -3.31 -28.58 -32.46
CA GLY A 27 -4.57 -29.14 -31.97
C GLY A 27 -5.77 -28.78 -32.85
N LEU A 28 -5.77 -27.58 -33.45
CA LEU A 28 -6.77 -27.17 -34.43
C LEU A 28 -6.59 -27.90 -35.77
N ALA A 29 -5.35 -28.09 -36.23
CA ALA A 29 -5.05 -28.82 -37.46
C ALA A 29 -5.32 -30.33 -37.35
N ALA A 30 -5.17 -30.91 -36.14
CA ALA A 30 -5.42 -32.32 -35.87
C ALA A 30 -6.89 -32.64 -35.56
N ARG A 31 -7.78 -31.65 -35.54
CA ARG A 31 -9.21 -31.86 -35.30
C ARG A 31 -9.83 -32.58 -36.51
N PRO A 32 -10.25 -33.86 -36.39
CA PRO A 32 -10.90 -34.53 -37.50
C PRO A 32 -12.24 -33.83 -37.79
N ALA A 33 -12.51 -33.57 -39.06
CA ALA A 33 -13.84 -33.16 -39.52
C ALA A 33 -14.86 -34.23 -39.09
N PRO A 34 -16.10 -33.85 -38.71
CA PRO A 34 -17.07 -34.80 -38.18
C PRO A 34 -17.34 -35.91 -39.20
N SER A 35 -16.95 -37.13 -38.84
CA SER A 35 -17.24 -38.34 -39.58
C SER A 35 -18.75 -38.58 -39.55
N ARG A 36 -19.38 -38.47 -40.70
CA ARG A 36 -20.78 -38.84 -40.93
C ARG A 36 -20.93 -40.36 -40.77
N PRO A 37 -21.84 -40.88 -39.94
CA PRO A 37 -22.09 -42.31 -39.89
C PRO A 37 -22.86 -42.75 -41.14
N GLU A 38 -22.37 -43.79 -41.80
CA GLU A 38 -23.11 -44.53 -42.83
C GLU A 38 -24.10 -45.51 -42.20
N SER A 39 -25.26 -45.61 -42.85
CA SER A 39 -26.31 -46.64 -42.73
C SER A 39 -27.41 -46.45 -41.67
N ALA A 40 -28.45 -45.69 -42.05
CA ALA A 40 -29.83 -45.99 -41.69
C ALA A 40 -30.78 -45.47 -42.79
N GLU A 41 -31.81 -46.26 -43.10
CA GLU A 41 -32.90 -46.02 -44.07
C GLU A 41 -33.62 -44.67 -43.91
N PRO A 42 -34.34 -44.19 -44.94
CA PRO A 42 -34.80 -42.82 -45.03
C PRO A 42 -36.08 -42.58 -44.20
N PRO A 43 -36.13 -41.48 -43.43
CA PRO A 43 -37.35 -40.72 -43.28
C PRO A 43 -37.20 -39.44 -44.10
N ASP A 44 -38.11 -39.34 -45.07
CA ASP A 44 -38.90 -38.17 -45.41
C ASP A 44 -38.58 -36.83 -44.71
N GLN A 45 -38.51 -35.78 -45.52
CA GLN A 45 -38.57 -34.35 -45.16
C GLN A 45 -37.40 -33.77 -44.34
N SER A 46 -36.25 -33.58 -45.00
CA SER A 46 -35.46 -32.38 -44.68
C SER A 46 -36.14 -31.20 -45.37
N GLU A 47 -36.98 -30.48 -44.62
CA GLU A 47 -37.37 -29.12 -44.96
C GLU A 47 -36.09 -28.35 -45.36
N PRO A 48 -36.11 -27.54 -46.44
CA PRO A 48 -35.01 -26.63 -46.70
C PRO A 48 -34.81 -25.81 -45.41
N PRO A 49 -33.56 -25.60 -44.95
CA PRO A 49 -33.34 -24.81 -43.74
C PRO A 49 -34.14 -23.52 -43.89
N ASP A 50 -35.01 -23.24 -42.92
CA ASP A 50 -35.93 -22.12 -43.02
C ASP A 50 -35.08 -20.87 -43.28
N GLN A 51 -35.25 -20.27 -44.46
CA GLN A 51 -34.47 -19.11 -44.87
C GLN A 51 -34.65 -17.97 -43.86
N SER A 52 -35.75 -18.00 -43.11
CA SER A 52 -36.00 -17.18 -41.93
C SER A 52 -34.94 -17.36 -40.85
N GLU A 53 -34.68 -18.59 -40.39
CA GLU A 53 -33.73 -18.86 -39.29
C GLU A 53 -32.28 -18.49 -39.65
N GLN A 54 -31.90 -18.68 -40.90
CA GLN A 54 -30.58 -18.26 -41.39
C GLN A 54 -30.47 -16.74 -41.47
N ALA A 55 -31.52 -16.05 -41.91
CA ALA A 55 -31.57 -14.59 -41.92
C ALA A 55 -31.53 -14.02 -40.49
N ASP A 56 -32.24 -14.62 -39.53
CA ASP A 56 -32.23 -14.25 -38.12
C ASP A 56 -30.83 -14.43 -37.51
N ARG A 57 -30.13 -15.52 -37.87
CA ARG A 57 -28.76 -15.77 -37.39
C ARG A 57 -27.75 -14.79 -37.99
N ILE A 58 -27.89 -14.41 -39.25
CA ILE A 58 -27.06 -13.37 -39.89
C ILE A 58 -27.31 -12.02 -39.21
N ALA A 59 -28.57 -11.65 -38.99
CA ALA A 59 -28.94 -10.42 -38.30
C ALA A 59 -28.39 -10.38 -36.86
N ALA A 60 -28.41 -11.50 -36.14
CA ALA A 60 -27.83 -11.61 -34.81
C ALA A 60 -26.29 -11.48 -34.81
N LEU A 61 -25.62 -12.06 -35.81
CA LEU A 61 -24.16 -11.92 -35.98
C LEU A 61 -23.78 -10.49 -36.37
N ASP A 62 -24.54 -9.84 -37.25
CA ASP A 62 -24.32 -8.44 -37.63
C ASP A 62 -24.52 -7.50 -36.43
N ALA A 63 -25.53 -7.76 -35.59
CA ALA A 63 -25.73 -7.04 -34.34
C ALA A 63 -24.56 -7.22 -33.36
N ALA A 64 -24.07 -8.45 -33.18
CA ALA A 64 -22.91 -8.73 -32.34
C ALA A 64 -21.60 -8.12 -32.89
N LEU A 65 -21.44 -8.09 -34.21
CA LEU A 65 -20.31 -7.40 -34.86
C LEU A 65 -20.39 -5.89 -34.66
N ALA A 66 -21.57 -5.29 -34.78
CA ALA A 66 -21.76 -3.86 -34.52
C ALA A 66 -21.47 -3.51 -33.05
N GLU A 67 -21.91 -4.35 -32.11
CA GLU A 67 -21.65 -4.17 -30.68
C GLU A 67 -20.14 -4.28 -30.37
N THR A 68 -19.45 -5.29 -30.89
CA THR A 68 -18.00 -5.45 -30.69
C THR A 68 -17.18 -4.33 -31.35
N GLN A 69 -17.61 -3.82 -32.50
CA GLN A 69 -16.99 -2.65 -33.14
C GLN A 69 -17.18 -1.38 -32.31
N ALA A 70 -18.37 -1.18 -31.73
CA ALA A 70 -18.63 -0.07 -30.83
C ALA A 70 -17.79 -0.15 -29.55
N ALA A 71 -17.66 -1.34 -28.96
CA ALA A 71 -16.81 -1.59 -27.80
C ALA A 71 -15.33 -1.32 -28.11
N LEU A 72 -14.83 -1.81 -29.25
CA LEU A 72 -13.46 -1.55 -29.68
C LEU A 72 -13.19 -0.06 -29.91
N ALA A 73 -14.12 0.67 -30.53
CA ALA A 73 -14.00 2.11 -30.73
C ALA A 73 -13.97 2.87 -29.39
N ALA A 74 -14.78 2.45 -28.41
CA ALA A 74 -14.78 3.02 -27.07
C ALA A 74 -13.45 2.76 -26.32
N GLU A 75 -12.90 1.55 -26.42
CA GLU A 75 -11.59 1.22 -25.84
C GLU A 75 -10.45 1.99 -26.51
N GLN A 76 -10.50 2.15 -27.84
CA GLN A 76 -9.50 2.94 -28.57
C GLN A 76 -9.51 4.41 -28.15
N ALA A 77 -10.70 4.99 -27.95
CA ALA A 77 -10.85 6.35 -27.43
C ALA A 77 -10.33 6.47 -25.98
N ALA A 78 -10.63 5.50 -25.11
CA ALA A 78 -10.09 5.47 -23.75
C ALA A 78 -8.55 5.34 -23.76
N ASN A 79 -8.00 4.54 -24.66
CA ASN A 79 -6.55 4.37 -24.82
C ASN A 79 -5.86 5.63 -25.36
N SER A 80 -6.48 6.37 -26.29
CA SER A 80 -5.94 7.67 -26.73
C SER A 80 -5.93 8.68 -25.59
N ASP A 81 -7.02 8.75 -24.82
CA ASP A 81 -7.14 9.67 -23.68
C ASP A 81 -6.09 9.34 -22.60
N LEU A 82 -5.89 8.05 -22.29
CA LEU A 82 -4.86 7.62 -21.35
C LEU A 82 -3.45 7.91 -21.86
N SER A 83 -3.20 7.69 -23.15
CA SER A 83 -1.90 7.99 -23.76
C SER A 83 -1.59 9.49 -23.72
N GLU A 84 -2.58 10.34 -23.95
CA GLU A 84 -2.44 11.79 -23.81
C GLU A 84 -2.20 12.21 -22.35
N LYS A 85 -2.93 11.64 -21.40
CA LYS A 85 -2.71 11.85 -19.96
C LYS A 85 -1.31 11.41 -19.52
N LEU A 86 -0.83 10.26 -20.00
CA LEU A 86 0.52 9.78 -19.71
C LEU A 86 1.59 10.74 -20.24
N ARG A 87 1.48 11.19 -21.50
CA ARG A 87 2.39 12.18 -22.07
C ARG A 87 2.36 13.51 -21.31
N ALA A 88 1.18 13.96 -20.90
CA ALA A 88 1.05 15.18 -20.09
C ALA A 88 1.73 15.02 -18.73
N LEU A 89 1.57 13.86 -18.09
CA LEU A 89 2.15 13.56 -16.79
C LEU A 89 3.68 13.40 -16.87
N GLU A 90 4.18 12.72 -17.89
CA GLU A 90 5.61 12.60 -18.17
C GLU A 90 6.25 13.97 -18.46
N SER A 91 5.61 14.81 -19.26
CA SER A 91 6.13 16.16 -19.53
C SER A 91 6.12 17.06 -18.28
N ALA A 92 5.10 16.96 -17.43
CA ALA A 92 5.07 17.64 -16.13
C ALA A 92 6.21 17.15 -15.21
N ARG A 93 6.39 15.83 -15.07
CA ARG A 93 7.49 15.24 -14.28
C ARG A 93 8.87 15.65 -14.78
N GLN A 94 9.05 15.70 -16.10
CA GLN A 94 10.31 16.15 -16.70
C GLN A 94 10.57 17.63 -16.38
N ALA A 95 9.55 18.48 -16.46
CA ALA A 95 9.68 19.89 -16.12
C ALA A 95 10.02 20.11 -14.64
N ASP A 96 9.39 19.36 -13.73
CA ASP A 96 9.67 19.39 -12.29
C ASP A 96 11.11 18.94 -12.00
N HIS A 97 11.57 17.87 -12.65
CA HIS A 97 12.94 17.39 -12.53
C HIS A 97 13.95 18.43 -13.03
N ASP A 98 13.69 19.07 -14.17
CA ASP A 98 14.55 20.12 -14.72
C ASP A 98 14.59 21.36 -13.82
N ALA A 99 13.45 21.73 -13.21
CA ALA A 99 13.39 22.80 -12.21
C ALA A 99 14.23 22.45 -10.97
N ALA A 100 14.04 21.26 -10.40
CA ALA A 100 14.82 20.80 -9.25
C ALA A 100 16.33 20.72 -9.55
N ALA A 101 16.72 20.34 -10.78
CA ALA A 101 18.12 20.33 -11.20
C ALA A 101 18.72 21.74 -11.26
N ARG A 102 17.96 22.75 -11.73
CA ARG A 102 18.37 24.16 -11.73
C ARG A 102 18.52 24.69 -10.30
N ASP A 103 17.55 24.42 -9.43
CA ASP A 103 17.59 24.85 -8.03
C ASP A 103 18.79 24.24 -7.30
N LYS A 104 19.05 22.95 -7.53
CA LYS A 104 20.24 22.28 -6.98
C LYS A 104 21.55 22.90 -7.47
N ALA A 105 21.62 23.27 -8.75
CA ALA A 105 22.80 23.94 -9.30
C ALA A 105 23.01 25.32 -8.65
N ALA A 106 21.95 26.12 -8.53
CA ALA A 106 21.99 27.43 -7.88
C ALA A 106 22.42 27.33 -6.41
N LEU A 107 21.82 26.42 -5.64
CA LEU A 107 22.22 26.16 -4.25
C LEU A 107 23.67 25.66 -4.15
N GLY A 108 24.15 24.89 -5.14
CA GLY A 108 25.54 24.47 -5.23
C GLY A 108 26.49 25.65 -5.40
N GLU A 109 26.17 26.60 -6.28
CA GLU A 109 26.95 27.82 -6.48
C GLU A 109 26.95 28.72 -5.23
N GLU A 110 25.79 28.88 -4.57
CA GLU A 110 25.69 29.62 -3.31
C GLU A 110 26.53 28.99 -2.19
N LEU A 111 26.53 27.67 -2.08
CA LEU A 111 27.34 26.94 -1.10
C LEU A 111 28.84 27.12 -1.36
N GLU A 112 29.28 27.05 -2.60
CA GLU A 112 30.68 27.28 -2.95
C GLU A 112 31.10 28.74 -2.69
N ALA A 113 30.23 29.71 -3.00
CA ALA A 113 30.46 31.12 -2.66
C ALA A 113 30.54 31.33 -1.13
N ALA A 114 29.64 30.73 -0.37
CA ALA A 114 29.65 30.79 1.09
C ALA A 114 30.90 30.15 1.70
N ARG A 115 31.35 29.00 1.16
CA ARG A 115 32.60 28.35 1.56
C ARG A 115 33.82 29.23 1.29
N ALA A 116 33.89 29.84 0.11
CA ALA A 116 34.96 30.77 -0.21
C ALA A 116 34.98 32.00 0.71
N ALA A 117 33.80 32.54 1.04
CA ALA A 117 33.67 33.66 1.98
C ALA A 117 34.10 33.27 3.40
N LEU A 118 33.74 32.07 3.86
CA LEU A 118 34.16 31.55 5.16
C LEU A 118 35.68 31.37 5.22
N ALA A 119 36.28 30.74 4.20
CA ALA A 119 37.74 30.57 4.13
C ALA A 119 38.47 31.92 4.13
N ALA A 120 37.94 32.93 3.42
CA ALA A 120 38.49 34.28 3.45
C ALA A 120 38.33 34.96 4.82
N ALA A 121 37.23 34.69 5.53
CA ALA A 121 37.02 35.21 6.89
C ALA A 121 37.95 34.55 7.91
N GLU A 122 38.18 33.23 7.82
CA GLU A 122 39.14 32.49 8.64
C GLU A 122 40.57 33.03 8.42
N GLN A 123 40.99 33.21 7.17
CA GLN A 123 42.31 33.77 6.87
C GLN A 123 42.47 35.21 7.42
N LYS A 124 41.41 36.02 7.36
CA LYS A 124 41.40 37.36 7.99
C LYS A 124 41.47 37.28 9.52
N ALA A 125 40.77 36.34 10.14
CA ALA A 125 40.84 36.13 11.59
C ALA A 125 42.23 35.66 12.03
N ASP A 126 42.85 34.74 11.29
CA ASP A 126 44.20 34.23 11.59
C ASP A 126 45.27 35.33 11.46
N SER A 127 45.19 36.14 10.41
CA SER A 127 46.09 37.29 10.21
C SER A 127 45.88 38.38 11.26
N ALA A 128 44.63 38.67 11.65
CA ALA A 128 44.34 39.59 12.74
C ALA A 128 44.85 39.06 14.09
N ALA A 129 44.70 37.76 14.35
CA ALA A 129 45.23 37.11 15.55
C ALA A 129 46.77 37.13 15.58
N ALA A 130 47.44 36.94 14.44
CA ALA A 130 48.89 37.06 14.33
C ALA A 130 49.36 38.50 14.62
N ALA A 131 48.71 39.51 14.04
CA ALA A 131 49.02 40.91 14.29
C ALA A 131 48.77 41.31 15.76
N ALA A 132 47.68 40.83 16.37
CA ALA A 132 47.38 41.06 17.78
C ALA A 132 48.42 40.39 18.71
N ARG A 133 48.94 39.21 18.35
CA ARG A 133 50.03 38.55 19.09
C ARG A 133 51.34 39.32 19.00
N GLU A 134 51.68 39.84 17.83
CA GLU A 134 52.89 40.67 17.63
C GLU A 134 52.81 41.97 18.43
N GLN A 135 51.64 42.63 18.42
CA GLN A 135 51.38 43.82 19.25
C GLN A 135 51.44 43.49 20.75
N ALA A 136 50.80 42.40 21.19
CA ALA A 136 50.83 41.98 22.59
C ALA A 136 52.23 41.56 23.05
N GLN A 137 53.07 40.98 22.17
CA GLN A 137 54.48 40.69 22.48
C GLN A 137 55.30 41.97 22.62
N ALA A 138 55.11 42.97 21.75
CA ALA A 138 55.75 44.27 21.86
C ALA A 138 55.32 45.04 23.12
N GLU A 139 54.05 44.92 23.53
CA GLU A 139 53.54 45.49 24.78
C GLU A 139 54.03 44.72 26.02
N ALA A 140 54.15 43.39 25.94
CA ALA A 140 54.66 42.55 27.03
C ALA A 140 56.17 42.70 27.25
N GLU A 141 56.96 42.92 26.19
CA GLU A 141 58.39 43.29 26.31
C GLU A 141 58.58 44.66 26.97
N ALA A 142 57.54 45.50 27.01
CA ALA A 142 57.54 46.82 27.63
C ALA A 142 56.89 46.87 29.02
N ALA A 143 56.22 45.80 29.47
CA ALA A 143 55.39 45.80 30.67
C ALA A 143 55.95 44.93 31.80
N GLU A 144 56.02 45.50 33.01
CA GLU A 144 56.23 44.74 34.25
C GLU A 144 55.04 43.78 34.53
N PRO A 145 55.27 42.64 35.21
CA PRO A 145 54.25 41.61 35.39
C PRO A 145 53.01 42.13 36.15
N ASP A 146 51.87 42.22 35.44
CA ASP A 146 50.57 42.64 35.98
C ASP A 146 49.89 41.47 36.72
N PRO A 147 49.55 41.61 38.02
CA PRO A 147 48.85 40.58 38.80
C PRO A 147 47.48 40.15 38.21
N ARG A 148 46.86 40.94 37.33
CA ARG A 148 45.60 40.58 36.64
C ARG A 148 45.76 39.43 35.64
N LEU A 149 46.96 39.21 35.10
CA LEU A 149 47.24 38.09 34.19
C LEU A 149 47.06 36.74 34.88
N ALA A 150 47.53 36.62 36.13
CA ALA A 150 47.37 35.40 36.93
C ALA A 150 45.88 35.10 37.23
N GLU A 151 45.06 36.14 37.44
CA GLU A 151 43.63 35.98 37.66
C GLU A 151 42.89 35.52 36.38
N LEU A 152 43.25 36.09 35.22
CA LEU A 152 42.72 35.72 33.91
C LEU A 152 43.15 34.29 33.51
N GLU A 153 44.40 33.91 33.76
CA GLU A 153 44.90 32.55 33.53
C GLU A 153 44.11 31.53 34.35
N ALA A 154 43.89 31.83 35.64
CA ALA A 154 43.09 30.97 36.51
C ALA A 154 41.62 30.87 36.04
N GLU A 155 41.04 31.94 35.49
CA GLU A 155 39.69 31.91 34.91
C GLU A 155 39.62 31.08 33.63
N VAL A 156 40.62 31.19 32.75
CA VAL A 156 40.71 30.36 31.53
C VAL A 156 40.86 28.89 31.87
N GLU A 157 41.65 28.54 32.90
CA GLU A 157 41.73 27.15 33.40
C GLU A 157 40.37 26.66 33.91
N ARG A 158 39.67 27.46 34.72
CA ARG A 158 38.31 27.13 35.18
C ARG A 158 37.35 26.90 34.01
N GLN A 159 37.42 27.72 32.97
CA GLN A 159 36.59 27.57 31.77
C GLN A 159 36.93 26.29 30.99
N ARG A 160 38.21 25.95 30.85
CA ARG A 160 38.64 24.70 30.20
C ARG A 160 38.15 23.47 30.97
N ASP A 161 38.19 23.50 32.30
CA ASP A 161 37.67 22.43 33.14
C ASP A 161 36.15 22.28 33.00
N LEU A 162 35.41 23.40 33.00
CA LEU A 162 33.98 23.42 32.73
C LEU A 162 33.66 22.86 31.34
N GLU A 163 34.39 23.28 30.31
CA GLU A 163 34.20 22.78 28.96
C GLU A 163 34.50 21.27 28.88
N ALA A 164 35.57 20.79 29.53
CA ALA A 164 35.89 19.37 29.60
C ALA A 164 34.80 18.58 30.33
N MET A 165 34.19 19.13 31.38
CA MET A 165 33.02 18.53 32.05
C MET A 165 31.79 18.50 31.14
N LEU A 166 31.48 19.59 30.44
CA LEU A 166 30.36 19.67 29.51
C LEU A 166 30.53 18.70 28.32
N ARG A 167 31.72 18.63 27.73
CA ARG A 167 32.05 17.67 26.66
C ARG A 167 31.84 16.22 27.13
N ARG A 168 32.29 15.88 28.34
CA ARG A 168 32.05 14.57 28.95
C ARG A 168 30.55 14.30 29.16
N ARG A 169 29.80 15.28 29.66
CA ARG A 169 28.34 15.18 29.85
C ARG A 169 27.60 15.00 28.52
N ILE A 170 27.96 15.77 27.49
CA ILE A 170 27.39 15.65 26.13
C ILE A 170 27.69 14.27 25.56
N ALA A 171 28.91 13.76 25.70
CA ALA A 171 29.28 12.43 25.24
C ALA A 171 28.47 11.32 25.97
N ARG A 172 28.22 11.49 27.27
CA ARG A 172 27.34 10.60 28.03
C ARG A 172 25.89 10.66 27.52
N LEU A 173 25.31 11.85 27.40
CA LEU A 173 23.93 12.03 26.92
C LEU A 173 23.75 11.49 25.49
N ARG A 174 24.76 11.64 24.62
CA ARG A 174 24.73 11.06 23.27
C ARG A 174 24.70 9.54 23.30
N ARG A 175 25.47 8.89 24.20
CA ARG A 175 25.43 7.44 24.39
C ARG A 175 24.07 6.98 24.91
N GLU A 176 23.58 7.60 25.97
CA GLU A 176 22.26 7.29 26.55
C GLU A 176 21.14 7.45 25.51
N ARG A 177 21.19 8.51 24.70
CA ARG A 177 20.22 8.72 23.61
C ARG A 177 20.34 7.64 22.52
N ASN A 178 21.55 7.19 22.19
CA ASN A 178 21.74 6.14 21.19
C ASN A 178 21.23 4.79 21.71
N GLU A 179 21.57 4.43 22.95
CA GLU A 179 21.05 3.24 23.63
C GLU A 179 19.52 3.26 23.70
N ALA A 180 18.91 4.41 24.05
CA ALA A 180 17.46 4.55 24.06
C ALA A 180 16.82 4.42 22.66
N ARG A 181 17.54 4.83 21.60
CA ARG A 181 17.07 4.63 20.21
C ARG A 181 17.16 3.17 19.79
N GLU A 182 18.23 2.48 20.15
CA GLU A 182 18.41 1.04 19.89
C GLU A 182 17.30 0.25 20.60
N ALA A 183 17.07 0.49 21.89
CA ALA A 183 15.98 -0.16 22.63
C ALA A 183 14.59 0.12 22.03
N ARG A 184 14.36 1.35 21.53
CA ARG A 184 13.12 1.67 20.81
C ARG A 184 13.00 0.88 19.50
N ASN A 185 14.07 0.78 18.72
CA ASN A 185 14.06 0.03 17.47
C ASN A 185 13.77 -1.46 17.73
N GLU A 186 14.43 -2.06 18.72
CA GLU A 186 14.15 -3.43 19.16
C GLU A 186 12.68 -3.60 19.58
N SER A 187 12.13 -2.64 20.32
CA SER A 187 10.71 -2.66 20.70
C SER A 187 9.78 -2.58 19.48
N VAL A 188 10.15 -1.80 18.45
CA VAL A 188 9.38 -1.70 17.20
C VAL A 188 9.46 -3.01 16.42
N GLU A 189 10.64 -3.61 16.30
CA GLU A 189 10.80 -4.92 15.65
C GLU A 189 9.98 -6.01 16.36
N GLN A 190 9.95 -6.01 17.69
CA GLN A 190 9.11 -6.92 18.48
C GLN A 190 7.61 -6.68 18.22
N LEU A 191 7.18 -5.43 18.09
CA LEU A 191 5.79 -5.11 17.75
C LEU A 191 5.44 -5.54 16.33
N GLU A 192 6.35 -5.37 15.37
CA GLU A 192 6.17 -5.85 14.00
C GLU A 192 6.08 -7.38 13.95
N GLU A 193 6.90 -8.09 14.73
CA GLU A 193 6.82 -9.55 14.84
C GLU A 193 5.48 -10.01 15.44
N VAL A 194 5.03 -9.35 16.52
CA VAL A 194 3.73 -9.65 17.13
C VAL A 194 2.59 -9.35 16.16
N GLN A 195 2.63 -8.22 15.45
CA GLN A 195 1.64 -7.87 14.44
C GLN A 195 1.61 -8.91 13.32
N GLY A 196 2.77 -9.33 12.82
CA GLY A 196 2.86 -10.38 11.81
C GLY A 196 2.28 -11.72 12.28
N LYS A 197 2.48 -12.08 13.57
CA LYS A 197 1.83 -13.26 14.17
C LYS A 197 0.32 -13.10 14.27
N VAL A 198 -0.16 -11.91 14.64
CA VAL A 198 -1.60 -11.60 14.68
C VAL A 198 -2.22 -11.71 13.29
N ASP A 199 -1.57 -11.15 12.26
CA ASP A 199 -2.06 -11.22 10.87
C ASP A 199 -2.10 -12.68 10.37
N GLN A 200 -1.10 -13.49 10.72
CA GLN A 200 -1.09 -14.93 10.41
C GLN A 200 -2.22 -15.68 11.11
N LEU A 201 -2.46 -15.42 12.40
CA LEU A 201 -3.57 -16.03 13.13
C LEU A 201 -4.92 -15.59 12.55
N GLN A 202 -5.06 -14.32 12.19
CA GLN A 202 -6.26 -13.79 11.56
C GLN A 202 -6.52 -14.49 10.21
N ALA A 203 -5.50 -14.64 9.37
CA ALA A 203 -5.61 -15.37 8.10
C ALA A 203 -5.95 -16.87 8.32
N LEU A 204 -5.43 -17.50 9.37
CA LEU A 204 -5.77 -18.87 9.73
C LEU A 204 -7.24 -18.99 10.15
N VAL A 205 -7.74 -18.04 10.95
CA VAL A 205 -9.14 -17.97 11.36
C VAL A 205 -10.04 -17.74 10.16
N ASP A 206 -9.70 -16.80 9.28
CA ASP A 206 -10.47 -16.49 8.08
C ASP A 206 -10.47 -17.64 7.07
N SER A 207 -9.41 -18.44 7.00
CA SER A 207 -9.37 -19.65 6.17
C SER A 207 -10.08 -20.86 6.77
N SER A 208 -10.12 -20.97 8.11
CA SER A 208 -10.76 -22.10 8.80
C SER A 208 -12.28 -21.93 8.92
N ALA A 209 -12.77 -20.68 8.99
CA ALA A 209 -14.21 -20.41 9.14
C ALA A 209 -14.65 -19.11 8.41
N PRO A 210 -14.47 -19.01 7.07
CA PRO A 210 -14.84 -17.81 6.30
C PRO A 210 -16.34 -17.50 6.39
N GLU A 211 -17.18 -18.53 6.47
CA GLU A 211 -18.64 -18.38 6.64
C GLU A 211 -18.98 -17.76 8.00
N ALA A 212 -18.33 -18.22 9.09
CA ALA A 212 -18.56 -17.66 10.43
C ALA A 212 -18.03 -16.22 10.56
N SER A 213 -16.85 -15.92 10.00
CA SER A 213 -16.31 -14.54 9.94
C SER A 213 -17.23 -13.60 9.15
N GLY A 214 -17.72 -14.04 7.99
CA GLY A 214 -18.64 -13.26 7.16
C GLY A 214 -20.01 -13.04 7.80
N GLU A 215 -20.55 -14.04 8.50
CA GLU A 215 -21.83 -13.92 9.18
C GLU A 215 -21.75 -13.08 10.46
N LEU A 216 -20.64 -13.13 11.21
CA LEU A 216 -20.37 -12.19 12.32
C LEU A 216 -20.25 -10.74 11.83
N ALA A 217 -19.62 -10.50 10.69
CA ALA A 217 -19.54 -9.17 10.09
C ALA A 217 -20.93 -8.65 9.68
N ARG A 218 -21.75 -9.51 9.03
CA ARG A 218 -23.15 -9.18 8.69
C ARG A 218 -24.00 -8.90 9.92
N LEU A 219 -23.81 -9.67 11.00
CA LEU A 219 -24.51 -9.48 12.25
C LEU A 219 -24.15 -8.16 12.94
N ARG A 220 -22.89 -7.76 12.92
CA ARG A 220 -22.45 -6.45 13.47
C ARG A 220 -23.03 -5.28 12.68
N GLU A 221 -23.07 -5.40 11.35
CA GLU A 221 -23.62 -4.37 10.47
C GLU A 221 -25.15 -4.25 10.64
N SER A 222 -25.89 -5.36 10.65
CA SER A 222 -27.34 -5.34 10.87
C SER A 222 -27.71 -4.80 12.26
N ASN A 223 -26.93 -5.12 13.30
CA ASN A 223 -27.09 -4.55 14.64
C ASN A 223 -26.78 -3.04 14.68
N ARG A 224 -25.83 -2.57 13.88
CA ARG A 224 -25.53 -1.14 13.77
C ARG A 224 -26.70 -0.41 13.13
N VAL A 225 -27.16 -0.89 11.97
CA VAL A 225 -28.32 -0.33 11.26
C VAL A 225 -29.58 -0.34 12.15
N LEU A 226 -29.77 -1.40 12.94
CA LEU A 226 -30.83 -1.45 13.94
C LEU A 226 -30.72 -0.36 15.01
N ARG A 227 -29.52 -0.14 15.57
CA ARG A 227 -29.32 0.90 16.58
C ARG A 227 -29.55 2.28 16.00
N ASP A 228 -29.01 2.54 14.81
CA ASP A 228 -29.16 3.82 14.11
C ASP A 228 -30.64 4.12 13.83
N THR A 229 -31.41 3.14 13.30
CA THR A 229 -32.86 3.30 13.04
C THR A 229 -33.70 3.40 14.32
N VAL A 230 -33.32 2.71 15.40
CA VAL A 230 -33.99 2.82 16.70
C VAL A 230 -33.73 4.18 17.35
N ASP A 231 -32.53 4.73 17.22
CA ASP A 231 -32.20 6.05 17.73
C ASP A 231 -32.90 7.15 16.93
N GLU A 232 -32.99 7.00 15.59
CA GLU A 232 -33.79 7.89 14.74
C GLU A 232 -35.28 7.87 15.10
N LEU A 233 -35.85 6.68 15.38
CA LEU A 233 -37.22 6.57 15.91
C LEU A 233 -37.39 7.30 17.24
N LYS A 234 -36.46 7.13 18.19
CA LYS A 234 -36.54 7.80 19.51
C LYS A 234 -36.48 9.32 19.36
N GLU A 235 -35.64 9.83 18.47
CA GLU A 235 -35.53 11.26 18.19
C GLU A 235 -36.83 11.80 17.57
N ALA A 236 -37.41 11.09 16.59
CA ALA A 236 -38.69 11.45 15.98
C ALA A 236 -39.85 11.46 17.01
N PHE A 237 -39.91 10.45 17.88
CA PHE A 237 -40.88 10.39 18.98
C PHE A 237 -40.70 11.54 19.99
N ALA A 238 -39.47 11.96 20.26
CA ALA A 238 -39.17 13.03 21.20
C ALA A 238 -39.48 14.43 20.64
N ALA A 239 -39.41 14.62 19.32
CA ALA A 239 -39.63 15.90 18.66
C ALA A 239 -41.13 16.25 18.53
N ASP A 240 -41.92 15.40 17.86
CA ASP A 240 -43.30 15.73 17.48
C ASP A 240 -44.33 14.68 17.95
N GLY A 241 -43.88 13.56 18.54
CA GLY A 241 -44.75 12.48 19.03
C GLY A 241 -45.51 11.71 17.93
N GLU A 242 -45.30 12.07 16.66
CA GLU A 242 -45.89 11.45 15.49
C GLU A 242 -44.80 10.69 14.72
N THR A 243 -44.93 9.36 14.62
CA THR A 243 -44.01 8.54 13.84
C THR A 243 -44.41 8.51 12.38
N ASP A 244 -43.47 8.83 11.50
CA ASP A 244 -43.60 8.55 10.08
C ASP A 244 -43.77 7.04 9.86
N SER A 245 -44.78 6.67 9.08
CA SER A 245 -45.07 5.28 8.71
C SER A 245 -43.86 4.64 8.01
N ASP A 246 -43.08 5.44 7.27
CA ASP A 246 -41.92 4.95 6.52
C ASP A 246 -40.73 4.67 7.44
N LEU A 247 -40.52 5.48 8.49
CA LEU A 247 -39.51 5.22 9.53
C LEU A 247 -39.83 3.96 10.34
N PHE A 248 -41.11 3.76 10.66
CA PHE A 248 -41.56 2.55 11.35
C PHE A 248 -41.39 1.30 10.48
N ALA A 249 -41.74 1.38 9.19
CA ALA A 249 -41.51 0.29 8.24
C ALA A 249 -40.01 -0.02 8.06
N SER A 250 -39.15 1.02 8.02
CA SER A 250 -37.70 0.89 7.97
C SER A 250 -37.15 0.18 9.21
N ALA A 251 -37.56 0.58 10.42
CA ALA A 251 -37.12 -0.04 11.66
C ALA A 251 -37.55 -1.51 11.79
N LEU A 252 -38.79 -1.83 11.42
CA LEU A 252 -39.25 -3.23 11.37
C LEU A 252 -38.47 -4.07 10.36
N SER A 253 -38.10 -3.48 9.22
CA SER A 253 -37.28 -4.16 8.23
C SER A 253 -35.86 -4.42 8.74
N ALA A 254 -35.27 -3.46 9.46
CA ALA A 254 -33.97 -3.60 10.10
C ALA A 254 -34.00 -4.66 11.24
N GLU A 255 -35.10 -4.74 12.00
CA GLU A 255 -35.31 -5.76 13.03
C GLU A 255 -35.39 -7.17 12.44
N LEU A 256 -36.16 -7.33 11.36
CA LEU A 256 -36.23 -8.60 10.64
C LEU A 256 -34.88 -8.99 10.04
N GLU A 257 -34.12 -8.03 9.53
CA GLU A 257 -32.80 -8.28 8.97
C GLU A 257 -31.76 -8.64 10.04
N SER A 258 -31.82 -8.01 11.22
CA SER A 258 -31.02 -8.43 12.37
C SER A 258 -31.36 -9.83 12.84
N LEU A 259 -32.63 -10.16 13.02
CA LEU A 259 -33.06 -11.51 13.45
C LEU A 259 -32.64 -12.60 12.45
N LYS A 260 -32.63 -12.29 11.15
CA LYS A 260 -32.10 -13.20 10.12
C LYS A 260 -30.59 -13.34 10.24
N ALA A 261 -29.87 -12.24 10.47
CA ALA A 261 -28.43 -12.25 10.67
C ALA A 261 -28.02 -13.02 11.95
N ASP A 262 -28.78 -12.87 13.03
CA ASP A 262 -28.61 -13.62 14.29
C ASP A 262 -28.74 -15.12 14.04
N ARG A 263 -29.83 -15.55 13.38
CA ARG A 263 -30.06 -16.97 13.06
C ARG A 263 -29.05 -17.55 12.09
N ALA A 264 -28.58 -16.75 11.14
CA ALA A 264 -27.49 -17.16 10.26
C ALA A 264 -26.23 -17.40 11.10
N ALA A 265 -25.79 -16.41 11.88
CA ALA A 265 -24.59 -16.51 12.70
C ALA A 265 -24.62 -17.71 13.67
N GLU A 266 -25.75 -17.97 14.34
CA GLU A 266 -25.94 -19.16 15.18
C GLU A 266 -25.80 -20.47 14.38
N ALA A 267 -26.31 -20.51 13.14
CA ALA A 267 -26.19 -21.68 12.27
C ALA A 267 -24.75 -21.88 11.75
N ALA A 268 -24.03 -20.81 11.42
CA ALA A 268 -22.61 -20.91 11.07
C ALA A 268 -21.74 -21.32 12.26
N GLU A 269 -22.02 -20.80 13.46
CA GLU A 269 -21.34 -21.23 14.69
C GLU A 269 -21.57 -22.71 14.97
N ALA A 270 -22.82 -23.19 14.89
CA ALA A 270 -23.14 -24.61 15.04
C ALA A 270 -22.43 -25.48 13.99
N ARG A 271 -22.32 -25.02 12.73
CA ARG A 271 -21.58 -25.72 11.67
C ARG A 271 -20.08 -25.75 11.93
N ALA A 272 -19.50 -24.65 12.41
CA ALA A 272 -18.09 -24.57 12.77
C ALA A 272 -17.74 -25.49 13.96
N ILE A 273 -18.57 -25.49 15.00
CA ILE A 273 -18.41 -26.42 16.14
C ILE A 273 -18.51 -27.88 15.67
N LEU A 274 -19.48 -28.18 14.79
CA LEU A 274 -19.63 -29.53 14.23
C LEU A 274 -18.48 -29.92 13.31
N SER A 275 -17.87 -28.99 12.58
CA SER A 275 -16.71 -29.27 11.72
C SER A 275 -15.44 -29.52 12.54
N GLU A 276 -15.28 -28.89 13.70
CA GLU A 276 -14.17 -29.16 14.63
C GLU A 276 -14.35 -30.47 15.42
N ILE A 277 -15.58 -30.79 15.84
CA ILE A 277 -15.86 -32.02 16.63
C ILE A 277 -15.86 -33.28 15.75
N ARG A 278 -16.31 -33.17 14.49
CA ARG A 278 -16.38 -34.31 13.54
C ARG A 278 -15.05 -35.07 13.36
N PRO A 279 -13.89 -34.44 13.13
CA PRO A 279 -12.62 -35.16 12.99
C PRO A 279 -12.18 -35.84 14.29
N VAL A 280 -12.51 -35.29 15.47
CA VAL A 280 -12.24 -35.94 16.76
C VAL A 280 -13.10 -37.20 16.95
N LEU A 281 -14.35 -37.17 16.48
CA LEU A 281 -15.25 -38.33 16.50
C LEU A 281 -14.86 -39.41 15.47
N GLN A 282 -14.34 -39.01 14.31
CA GLN A 282 -13.92 -39.92 13.23
C GLN A 282 -12.54 -40.54 13.48
N GLY A 283 -11.61 -39.79 14.08
CA GLY A 283 -10.31 -40.30 14.51
C GLY A 283 -10.38 -41.35 15.64
N GLY A 284 -11.53 -41.46 16.34
CA GLY A 284 -11.82 -42.54 17.28
C GLY A 284 -12.45 -43.79 16.64
N GLN A 285 -12.75 -43.79 15.33
CA GLN A 285 -13.33 -44.94 14.61
C GLN A 285 -12.31 -45.72 13.76
N THR A 286 -11.06 -45.27 13.67
CA THR A 286 -10.03 -45.90 12.82
C THR A 286 -9.13 -46.93 13.53
N ASP A 287 -9.37 -47.24 14.81
CA ASP A 287 -8.65 -48.28 15.58
C ASP A 287 -9.58 -49.43 16.04
N ALA A 288 -10.26 -50.09 15.09
CA ALA A 288 -10.96 -51.36 15.32
C ALA A 288 -10.72 -52.36 14.19
#